data_AF-A0A955YQT4-F1
#
_entry.id   AF-A0A955YQT4-F1
#
_cell.length_a   1.000
_cell.length_b   1.000
_cell.length_c   1.000
_cell.angle_alpha   90.00
_cell.angle_beta   90.00
_cell.angle_gamma   90.00
#
_symmetry.space_group_name_H-M   'P 1'
#
loop_
_entity.id
_entity.type
_entity.pdbx_description
1 polymer ?
#
loop_
_entity_poly.entity_id
_entity_poly.type
_entity_poly.pdbx_seq_one_letter_code
_entity_poly.pdbx_strand_id
1 'polypeptide(L)'
;MFEVIIAAVIIAALLAAALIPPMTLLWAGAIVGTLGALVGVPAGFVYHARLWRALHAEDLDTEGMWLRPHHLHRKLSDARREPIVVLFAIGAAGFGLTILGAVAVVAAIVRLAAV
;
A
#
# COMPACT_ATOMS: atom_id res chain seq x y z
N MET A 1 8.95 -22.88 -1.15
CA MET A 1 10.22 -22.10 -1.06
C MET A 1 9.92 -20.62 -0.88
N PHE A 2 8.97 -20.07 -1.62
CA PHE A 2 8.49 -18.69 -1.47
C PHE A 2 8.00 -18.37 -0.05
N GLU A 3 7.27 -19.29 0.57
CA GLU A 3 6.72 -19.16 1.92
C GLU A 3 7.83 -19.04 2.97
N VAL A 4 8.91 -19.82 2.82
CA VAL A 4 10.08 -19.80 3.72
C VAL A 4 10.79 -18.45 3.63
N ILE A 5 10.90 -17.88 2.43
CA ILE A 5 11.50 -16.56 2.23
C ILE A 5 10.65 -15.49 2.90
N ILE A 6 9.32 -15.50 2.71
CA ILE A 6 8.42 -14.56 3.37
C ILE A 6 8.54 -14.67 4.89
N ALA A 7 8.52 -15.89 5.43
CA ALA A 7 8.66 -16.11 6.86
C ALA A 7 9.99 -15.55 7.39
N ALA A 8 11.10 -15.83 6.69
CA ALA A 8 12.41 -15.31 7.07
C ALA A 8 12.46 -13.77 7.05
N VAL A 9 11.85 -13.13 6.04
CA VAL A 9 11.75 -11.67 5.94
C VAL A 9 10.93 -11.08 7.09
N ILE A 10 9.77 -11.69 7.41
CA ILE A 10 8.92 -11.24 8.52
C ILE A 10 9.68 -11.36 9.84
N ILE A 11 10.34 -12.49 10.10
CA ILE A 11 11.12 -12.70 11.32
C ILE A 11 12.25 -11.66 11.42
N ALA A 12 13.00 -11.45 10.34
CA ALA A 12 14.07 -10.45 10.32
C ALA A 12 13.54 -9.03 10.58
N ALA A 13 12.39 -8.66 10.00
CA ALA A 13 11.76 -7.37 10.23
C ALA A 13 11.30 -7.19 11.70
N LEU A 14 10.74 -8.23 12.31
CA LEU A 14 10.35 -8.22 13.73
C LEU A 14 11.55 -8.09 14.66
N LEU A 15 12.63 -8.84 14.39
CA LEU A 15 13.88 -8.74 15.15
C LEU A 15 14.49 -7.33 15.02
N ALA A 16 14.54 -6.78 13.81
CA ALA A 16 15.02 -5.42 13.60
C ALA A 16 14.17 -4.39 14.37
N ALA A 17 12.84 -4.51 14.34
CA ALA A 17 11.94 -3.62 15.07
C ALA A 17 12.13 -3.71 16.60
N ALA A 18 12.41 -4.90 17.13
CA ALA A 18 12.66 -5.12 18.55
C ALA A 18 13.95 -4.44 19.04
N LEU A 19 14.97 -4.35 18.17
CA LEU A 19 16.26 -3.73 18.49
C LEU A 19 16.23 -2.19 18.43
N ILE A 20 15.24 -1.59 17.77
CA ILE A 20 15.10 -0.13 17.67
C ILE A 20 14.49 0.42 18.96
N PRO A 21 14.99 1.54 19.54
CA PRO A 21 14.36 2.18 20.70
C PRO A 21 12.89 2.55 20.42
N PRO A 22 11.95 2.35 21.37
CA PRO A 22 10.53 2.55 21.10
C PRO A 22 10.18 3.95 20.59
N MET A 23 10.80 5.00 21.14
CA MET A 23 10.58 6.37 20.70
C MET A 23 11.05 6.62 19.25
N THR A 24 12.19 6.05 18.86
CA THR A 24 12.70 6.12 17.49
C THR A 24 11.78 5.36 16.53
N LEU A 25 11.32 4.17 16.93
CA LEU A 25 10.38 3.36 16.13
C LEU A 25 9.05 4.10 15.91
N LEU A 26 8.55 4.80 16.93
CA LEU A 26 7.34 5.61 16.86
C LEU A 26 7.46 6.71 15.81
N TRP A 27 8.50 7.54 15.88
CA TRP A 27 8.70 8.64 14.94
C TRP A 27 9.00 8.16 13.52
N ALA A 28 9.84 7.13 13.37
CA ALA A 28 10.11 6.51 12.08
C ALA A 28 8.82 5.95 11.45
N GLY A 29 8.01 5.24 12.24
CA GLY A 29 6.72 4.72 11.81
C GLY A 29 5.75 5.83 11.40
N ALA A 30 5.67 6.91 12.19
CA ALA A 30 4.82 8.06 11.89
C ALA A 30 5.25 8.76 10.59
N ILE A 31 6.55 8.97 10.37
CA ILE A 31 7.08 9.58 9.15
C ILE A 31 6.81 8.70 7.93
N VAL A 32 7.20 7.42 7.99
CA VAL A 32 7.00 6.48 6.89
C VAL A 32 5.52 6.32 6.56
N GLY A 33 4.67 6.19 7.60
CA GLY A 33 3.24 6.04 7.43
C GLY A 33 2.59 7.28 6.82
N THR A 34 3.01 8.47 7.26
CA THR A 34 2.50 9.75 6.72
C THR A 34 2.94 9.96 5.27
N LEU A 35 4.21 9.72 4.94
CA LEU A 35 4.70 9.80 3.56
C LEU A 35 3.99 8.79 2.66
N GLY A 36 3.80 7.56 3.15
CA GLY A 36 3.00 6.54 2.49
C GLY A 36 1.58 7.00 2.21
N ALA A 37 0.92 7.64 3.18
CA ALA A 37 -0.45 8.13 3.02
C ALA A 37 -0.53 9.30 2.04
N LEU A 38 0.39 10.26 2.14
CA LEU A 38 0.47 11.43 1.25
C LEU A 38 0.70 11.04 -0.22
N VAL A 39 1.34 9.91 -0.48
CA VAL A 39 1.53 9.39 -1.85
C VAL A 39 0.39 8.45 -2.23
N GLY A 40 0.11 7.45 -1.40
CA GLY A 40 -0.78 6.34 -1.67
C GLY A 40 -2.25 6.75 -1.79
N VAL A 41 -2.73 7.64 -0.90
CA VAL A 41 -4.14 8.06 -0.92
C VAL A 41 -4.44 8.90 -2.17
N PRO A 42 -3.67 9.95 -2.52
CA PRO A 42 -3.91 10.68 -3.75
C PRO A 42 -3.70 9.82 -5.00
N ALA A 43 -2.66 8.97 -5.03
CA ALA A 43 -2.44 8.07 -6.15
C ALA A 43 -3.61 7.09 -6.35
N GLY A 44 -4.15 6.53 -5.27
CA GLY A 44 -5.34 5.68 -5.30
C GLY A 44 -6.57 6.40 -5.83
N PHE A 45 -6.80 7.64 -5.38
CA PHE A 45 -7.91 8.46 -5.89
C PHE A 45 -7.77 8.78 -7.38
N VAL A 46 -6.59 9.21 -7.81
CA VAL A 46 -6.30 9.48 -9.23
C VAL A 46 -6.42 8.22 -10.07
N TYR A 47 -5.99 7.07 -9.53
CA TYR A 47 -6.13 5.77 -10.16
C TYR A 47 -7.61 5.41 -10.41
N HIS A 48 -8.48 5.49 -9.39
CA HIS A 48 -9.90 5.19 -9.56
C HIS A 48 -10.56 6.12 -10.58
N ALA A 49 -10.25 7.42 -10.53
CA ALA A 49 -10.76 8.39 -11.50
C ALA A 49 -10.32 8.07 -12.94
N ARG A 50 -9.05 7.70 -13.15
CA ARG A 50 -8.54 7.34 -14.49
C ARG A 50 -9.08 6.00 -14.97
N LEU A 51 -9.21 5.01 -14.09
CA LEU A 51 -9.82 3.73 -14.41
C LEU A 51 -11.28 3.91 -14.83
N TRP A 52 -12.03 4.75 -14.11
CA TRP A 52 -13.41 5.08 -14.47
C TRP A 52 -13.51 5.72 -15.86
N ARG A 53 -12.68 6.73 -16.15
CA ARG A 53 -12.65 7.35 -17.48
C ARG A 53 -12.29 6.35 -18.58
N ALA A 54 -11.36 5.43 -18.31
CA ALA A 54 -10.94 4.45 -19.30
C ALA A 54 -12.03 3.42 -19.59
N LEU A 55 -12.71 2.90 -18.56
CA LEU A 55 -13.82 1.97 -18.73
C LEU A 55 -15.00 2.63 -19.44
N HIS A 56 -15.36 3.85 -19.05
CA HIS A 56 -16.47 4.57 -19.66
C HIS A 56 -16.22 4.92 -21.13
N ALA A 57 -14.97 5.20 -21.50
CA ALA A 57 -14.59 5.47 -22.89
C ALA A 57 -14.62 4.23 -23.80
N GLU A 58 -14.61 3.02 -23.24
CA GLU A 58 -14.73 1.76 -23.97
C GLU A 58 -16.13 1.12 -23.78
N ASP A 59 -17.09 1.85 -23.20
CA ASP A 59 -18.44 1.39 -22.86
C ASP A 59 -18.44 0.10 -22.00
N LEU A 60 -17.45 -0.03 -21.12
CA LEU A 60 -17.25 -1.17 -20.24
C LEU A 60 -17.90 -0.94 -18.87
N ASP A 61 -18.44 -2.02 -18.31
CA ASP A 61 -19.00 -2.03 -16.97
C ASP A 61 -17.94 -1.75 -15.87
N THR A 62 -18.38 -1.01 -14.85
CA THR A 62 -17.61 -0.52 -13.71
C THR A 62 -17.88 -1.28 -12.41
N GLU A 63 -18.65 -2.38 -12.46
CA GLU A 63 -18.93 -3.22 -11.29
C GLU A 63 -17.63 -3.68 -10.61
N GLY A 64 -17.57 -3.51 -9.29
CA GLY A 64 -16.41 -3.90 -8.48
C GLY A 64 -15.23 -2.94 -8.52
N MET A 65 -15.34 -1.76 -9.14
CA MET A 65 -14.26 -0.76 -9.23
C MET A 65 -13.68 -0.30 -7.88
N TRP A 66 -14.44 -0.34 -6.79
CA TRP A 66 -13.93 0.11 -5.49
C TRP A 66 -13.29 -1.02 -4.69
N LEU A 67 -13.81 -2.25 -4.82
CA LEU A 67 -13.40 -3.39 -4.00
C LEU A 67 -12.38 -4.29 -4.71
N ARG A 68 -12.49 -4.45 -6.03
CA ARG A 68 -11.72 -5.41 -6.84
C ARG A 68 -11.30 -4.83 -8.20
N PRO A 69 -10.69 -3.63 -8.25
CA PRO A 69 -10.47 -2.95 -9.53
C PRO A 69 -9.38 -3.59 -10.40
N HIS A 70 -8.54 -4.47 -9.84
CA HIS A 70 -7.52 -5.19 -10.58
C HIS A 70 -8.10 -6.15 -11.64
N HIS A 71 -9.32 -6.68 -11.44
CA HIS A 71 -10.00 -7.48 -12.45
C HIS A 71 -10.38 -6.65 -13.69
N LEU A 72 -10.68 -5.36 -13.49
CA LEU A 72 -11.08 -4.45 -14.57
C LEU A 72 -9.91 -4.08 -15.48
N HIS A 73 -8.66 -4.20 -14.99
CA HIS A 73 -7.47 -3.97 -15.82
C HIS A 73 -7.40 -4.90 -17.04
N ARG A 74 -7.96 -6.11 -16.92
CA ARG A 74 -7.97 -7.10 -18.02
C ARG A 74 -8.99 -6.79 -19.10
N LYS A 75 -9.99 -5.95 -18.80
CA LYS A 75 -11.02 -5.54 -19.77
C LYS A 75 -10.51 -4.41 -20.70
N LEU A 76 -9.46 -3.70 -20.30
CA LEU A 76 -8.91 -2.57 -21.04
C LEU A 76 -7.95 -3.01 -22.13
N SER A 77 -7.91 -2.24 -23.22
CA SER A 77 -6.86 -2.31 -24.24
C SER A 77 -5.46 -2.09 -23.65
N ASP A 78 -4.44 -2.75 -24.21
CA ASP A 78 -3.06 -2.69 -23.69
C ASP A 78 -2.52 -1.26 -23.57
N ALA A 79 -2.82 -0.41 -24.56
CA ALA A 79 -2.40 1.00 -24.59
C ALA A 79 -3.00 1.84 -23.44
N ARG A 80 -4.20 1.51 -22.94
CA ARG A 80 -4.83 2.20 -21.81
C ARG A 80 -4.53 1.56 -20.47
N ARG A 81 -4.21 0.26 -20.48
CA ARG A 81 -3.93 -0.53 -19.28
C ARG A 81 -2.62 -0.13 -18.61
N GLU A 82 -1.54 0.03 -19.37
CA GLU A 82 -0.20 0.24 -18.80
C GLU A 82 -0.11 1.47 -17.87
N PRO A 83 -0.60 2.68 -18.26
CA PRO A 83 -0.55 3.85 -17.36
C PRO A 83 -1.40 3.67 -16.10
N ILE A 84 -2.49 2.90 -16.18
CA ILE A 84 -3.39 2.62 -15.04
C ILE A 84 -2.73 1.65 -14.07
N VAL A 85 -2.04 0.63 -14.57
CA VAL A 85 -1.31 -0.34 -13.75
C VAL A 85 -0.15 0.33 -13.02
N VAL A 86 0.56 1.26 -13.66
CA VAL A 86 1.63 2.04 -12.99
C VAL A 86 1.07 2.87 -11.84
N LEU A 87 -0.03 3.59 -12.06
CA LEU A 87 -0.70 4.37 -11.00
C LEU A 87 -1.22 3.50 -9.87
N PHE A 88 -1.77 2.33 -10.21
CA PHE A 88 -2.18 1.32 -9.23
C PHE A 88 -0.98 0.86 -8.38
N ALA A 89 0.16 0.56 -9.01
CA ALA A 89 1.37 0.12 -8.31
C ALA A 89 1.91 1.21 -7.37
N ILE A 90 1.92 2.47 -7.80
CA ILE A 90 2.32 3.61 -6.96
C ILE A 90 1.38 3.74 -5.75
N GLY A 91 0.06 3.70 -5.99
CA GLY A 91 -0.95 3.76 -4.93
C GLY A 91 -0.82 2.61 -3.93
N ALA A 92 -0.65 1.39 -4.43
CA ALA A 92 -0.47 0.19 -3.62
C ALA A 92 0.82 0.23 -2.79
N ALA A 93 1.93 0.69 -3.38
CA ALA A 93 3.19 0.87 -2.66
C ALA A 93 3.06 1.92 -1.54
N GLY A 94 2.46 3.08 -1.85
CA GLY A 94 2.19 4.12 -0.84
C GLY A 94 1.30 3.62 0.29
N PHE A 95 0.21 2.92 -0.02
CA PHE A 95 -0.65 2.29 0.99
C PHE A 95 0.08 1.24 1.82
N GLY A 96 0.95 0.44 1.21
CA GLY A 96 1.81 -0.51 1.92
C GLY A 96 2.74 0.18 2.94
N LEU A 97 3.35 1.31 2.55
CA LEU A 97 4.15 2.14 3.46
C LEU A 97 3.30 2.72 4.59
N THR A 98 2.06 3.15 4.31
CA THR A 98 1.11 3.60 5.34
C THR A 98 0.87 2.52 6.39
N ILE A 99 0.56 1.30 5.95
CA ILE A 99 0.32 0.16 6.84
C ILE A 99 1.58 -0.14 7.65
N LEU A 100 2.74 -0.21 6.99
CA LEU A 100 4.01 -0.49 7.65
C LEU A 100 4.30 0.53 8.77
N GLY A 101 4.11 1.82 8.46
CA GLY A 101 4.26 2.89 9.44
C GLY A 101 3.28 2.78 10.60
N ALA A 102 2.00 2.49 10.33
CA ALA A 102 0.98 2.30 11.35
C ALA A 102 1.31 1.12 12.28
N VAL A 103 1.75 -0.01 11.73
CA VAL A 103 2.18 -1.18 12.52
C VAL A 103 3.38 -0.82 13.41
N ALA A 104 4.36 -0.08 12.89
CA ALA A 104 5.50 0.38 13.68
C ALA A 104 5.10 1.31 14.84
N VAL A 105 4.17 2.24 14.60
CA VAL A 105 3.63 3.13 15.64
C VAL A 105 2.91 2.32 16.72
N VAL A 106 2.03 1.39 16.34
CA VAL A 106 1.32 0.53 17.31
C VAL A 106 2.31 -0.30 18.13
N ALA A 107 3.29 -0.92 17.48
CA ALA A 107 4.32 -1.70 18.16
C ALA A 107 5.14 -0.85 19.15
N ALA A 108 5.48 0.39 18.78
CA ALA A 108 6.16 1.32 19.67
C ALA A 108 5.31 1.72 20.88
N ILE A 109 4.02 2.02 20.68
CA ILE A 109 3.08 2.35 21.77
C ILE A 109 2.96 1.18 22.74
N VAL A 110 2.80 -0.05 22.24
CA VAL A 110 2.73 -1.25 23.08
C VAL A 110 4.01 -1.41 23.90
N ARG A 111 5.19 -1.21 23.30
CA ARG A 111 6.47 -1.30 24.01
C ARG A 111 6.65 -0.20 25.05
N LEU A 112 6.20 1.02 24.78
CA LEU A 112 6.25 2.14 25.74
C LEU A 112 5.30 1.91 26.93
N ALA A 113 4.15 1.27 26.71
CA ALA A 113 3.17 0.97 27.74
C ALA A 113 3.53 -0.25 28.61
N ALA A 114 4.50 -1.07 28.18
CA ALA A 114 4.97 -2.25 28.90
C ALA A 114 6.16 -1.97 29.84
N VAL A 115 6.62 -0.71 29.91
CA VAL A 115 7.69 -0.21 30.79
C VAL A 115 7.04 0.56 31.94
#